data_AF-A0A1V5UGP0-F1
#
_entry.id   AF-A0A1V5UGP0-F1
#
_cell.length_a   1.000
_cell.length_b   1.000
_cell.length_c   1.000
_cell.angle_alpha   90.00
_cell.angle_beta   90.00
_cell.angle_gamma   90.00
#
_symmetry.space_group_name_H-M   'P 1'
#
loop_
_entity.id
_entity.type
_entity.pdbx_description
1 polymer ?
#
loop_
_entity_poly.entity_id
_entity_poly.type
_entity_poly.pdbx_seq_one_letter_code
_entity_poly.pdbx_strand_id
1 'polypeptide(L)'
;MNTVTQYILGIYQLNMIIRDTVTYVAPRKDQKFSKEIYEHRARSFELLTAEGSPFAHFISINQEKAEKLVQNIEEFKKEMYSPESRIFKVVGDEVEVDHKMHYRVYEMSVGIYQTLLDVLIGYLKYAKDNKQLEHRIDELISADEYYFRSLAYFAIINDVFKLFKEFSDVMHQHKGEPNPVAKFINEDINKMVQLIAFMNKHNKVTNLTFKKMTDLINAFVEHMGGQRELPEGKGFPELFTELNDFALKTLQDAENNWRALFIPIAKEYQDEINKRERKNPEDLS
;
A
#
# COMPACT_ATOMS: atom_id res chain seq x y z
N MET A 1 -16.89 15.72 14.45
CA MET A 1 -16.70 15.63 12.98
C MET A 1 -18.00 15.88 12.23
N ASN A 2 -17.91 16.50 11.07
CA ASN A 2 -19.07 16.68 10.19
C ASN A 2 -19.36 15.41 9.35
N THR A 3 -20.52 15.34 8.70
CA THR A 3 -20.93 14.16 7.90
C THR A 3 -19.98 13.84 6.76
N VAL A 4 -19.43 14.86 6.08
CA VAL A 4 -18.47 14.66 4.99
C VAL A 4 -17.16 14.06 5.50
N THR A 5 -16.66 14.54 6.64
CA THR A 5 -15.50 13.97 7.32
C THR A 5 -15.72 12.49 7.66
N GLN A 6 -16.90 12.15 8.22
CA GLN A 6 -17.21 10.75 8.56
C GLN A 6 -17.24 9.86 7.33
N TYR A 7 -17.74 10.38 6.21
CA TYR A 7 -17.77 9.69 4.94
C TYR A 7 -16.36 9.45 4.37
N ILE A 8 -15.52 10.49 4.39
CA ILE A 8 -14.09 10.41 4.02
C ILE A 8 -13.39 9.34 4.87
N LEU A 9 -13.61 9.35 6.19
CA LEU A 9 -12.98 8.40 7.09
C LEU A 9 -13.39 6.94 6.82
N GLY A 10 -14.64 6.68 6.40
CA GLY A 10 -15.07 5.34 6.03
C GLY A 10 -14.33 4.78 4.81
N ILE A 11 -14.18 5.58 3.75
CA ILE A 11 -13.39 5.18 2.56
C ILE A 11 -11.90 5.10 2.91
N TYR A 12 -11.42 6.01 3.77
CA TYR A 12 -10.04 6.03 4.22
C TYR A 12 -9.64 4.76 4.98
N GLN A 13 -10.51 4.25 5.86
CA GLN A 13 -10.27 2.99 6.57
C GLN A 13 -10.12 1.80 5.61
N LEU A 14 -10.91 1.75 4.54
CA LEU A 14 -10.74 0.74 3.51
C LEU A 14 -9.37 0.87 2.84
N ASN A 15 -8.96 2.10 2.51
CA ASN A 15 -7.66 2.38 1.89
C ASN A 15 -6.48 1.99 2.81
N MET A 16 -6.63 2.20 4.13
CA MET A 16 -5.65 1.74 5.12
C MET A 16 -5.48 0.22 5.12
N ILE A 17 -6.56 -0.55 5.00
CA ILE A 17 -6.47 -2.03 4.94
C ILE A 17 -5.71 -2.47 3.68
N ILE A 18 -5.96 -1.80 2.54
CA ILE A 18 -5.21 -2.04 1.31
C ILE A 18 -3.70 -1.76 1.53
N ARG A 19 -3.35 -0.60 2.05
CA ARG A 19 -1.96 -0.23 2.39
C ARG A 19 -1.32 -1.28 3.31
N ASP A 20 -2.02 -1.63 4.38
CA ASP A 20 -1.55 -2.55 5.41
C ASP A 20 -1.30 -3.96 4.87
N THR A 21 -1.95 -4.33 3.77
CA THR A 21 -1.72 -5.63 3.10
C THR A 21 -0.29 -5.72 2.54
N VAL A 22 0.31 -4.61 2.13
CA VAL A 22 1.72 -4.56 1.69
C VAL A 22 2.68 -4.90 2.83
N THR A 23 2.29 -4.71 4.10
CA THR A 23 3.16 -5.04 5.25
C THR A 23 3.43 -6.54 5.38
N TYR A 24 2.60 -7.40 4.81
CA TYR A 24 2.81 -8.86 4.82
C TYR A 24 3.96 -9.29 3.91
N VAL A 25 4.23 -8.52 2.85
CA VAL A 25 5.28 -8.82 1.87
C VAL A 25 6.53 -7.93 2.03
N ALA A 26 6.44 -6.88 2.85
CA ALA A 26 7.57 -6.03 3.19
C ALA A 26 8.64 -6.80 4.00
N PRO A 27 9.95 -6.55 3.75
CA PRO A 27 11.04 -7.18 4.48
C PRO A 27 10.94 -6.93 6.00
N ARG A 28 11.07 -8.00 6.80
CA ARG A 28 11.12 -7.97 8.26
C ARG A 28 12.10 -9.01 8.79
N LYS A 29 12.69 -8.74 9.97
CA LYS A 29 13.63 -9.67 10.63
C LYS A 29 12.93 -10.95 11.12
N ASP A 30 11.72 -10.82 11.66
CA ASP A 30 10.88 -11.94 12.11
C ASP A 30 9.54 -11.88 11.35
N GLN A 31 9.34 -12.80 10.40
CA GLN A 31 8.10 -12.90 9.60
C GLN A 31 7.06 -13.75 10.31
N LYS A 32 6.56 -13.26 11.44
CA LYS A 32 5.39 -13.83 12.10
C LYS A 32 4.27 -12.81 12.08
N PHE A 33 3.16 -13.19 11.47
CA PHE A 33 2.00 -12.33 11.31
C PHE A 33 0.85 -12.87 12.13
N SER A 34 0.27 -12.05 13.00
CA SER A 34 -0.85 -12.47 13.85
C SER A 34 -2.09 -12.80 13.01
N LYS A 35 -2.63 -14.00 13.21
CA LYS A 35 -3.95 -14.41 12.70
C LYS A 35 -5.04 -13.44 13.13
N GLU A 36 -5.04 -13.03 14.40
CA GLU A 36 -6.06 -12.13 14.95
C GLU A 36 -6.12 -10.81 14.18
N ILE A 37 -4.96 -10.20 13.91
CA ILE A 37 -4.88 -8.94 13.15
C ILE A 37 -5.35 -9.16 11.71
N TYR A 38 -4.97 -10.27 11.09
CA TYR A 38 -5.39 -10.61 9.73
C TYR A 38 -6.91 -10.82 9.62
N GLU A 39 -7.49 -11.62 10.51
CA GLU A 39 -8.94 -11.87 10.54
C GLU A 39 -9.73 -10.61 10.90
N HIS A 40 -9.19 -9.76 11.79
CA HIS A 40 -9.78 -8.46 12.06
C HIS A 40 -9.83 -7.61 10.80
N ARG A 41 -8.71 -7.51 10.05
CA ARG A 41 -8.68 -6.78 8.77
C ARG A 41 -9.66 -7.37 7.76
N ALA A 42 -9.77 -8.69 7.65
CA ALA A 42 -10.72 -9.37 6.77
C ALA A 42 -12.18 -8.98 7.10
N ARG A 43 -12.56 -9.03 8.38
CA ARG A 43 -13.90 -8.63 8.84
C ARG A 43 -14.16 -7.14 8.64
N SER A 44 -13.20 -6.28 8.97
CA SER A 44 -13.33 -4.84 8.75
C SER A 44 -13.49 -4.52 7.27
N PHE A 45 -12.74 -5.19 6.39
CA PHE A 45 -12.86 -5.02 4.94
C PHE A 45 -14.28 -5.32 4.47
N GLU A 46 -14.86 -6.44 4.92
CA GLU A 46 -16.23 -6.83 4.59
C GLU A 46 -17.27 -5.80 5.07
N LEU A 47 -17.14 -5.30 6.29
CA LEU A 47 -18.06 -4.27 6.80
C LEU A 47 -17.93 -2.95 6.05
N LEU A 48 -16.70 -2.57 5.66
CA LEU A 48 -16.43 -1.33 4.95
C LEU A 48 -16.90 -1.38 3.49
N THR A 49 -17.06 -2.56 2.89
CA THR A 49 -17.59 -2.72 1.53
C THR A 49 -19.06 -3.10 1.48
N ALA A 50 -19.68 -3.43 2.61
CA ALA A 50 -21.09 -3.82 2.70
C ALA A 50 -22.09 -2.69 2.38
N GLU A 51 -23.34 -3.07 2.11
CA GLU A 51 -24.44 -2.13 1.91
C GLU A 51 -24.58 -1.17 3.10
N GLY A 52 -24.85 0.10 2.81
CA GLY A 52 -24.93 1.17 3.81
C GLY A 52 -23.58 1.76 4.22
N SER A 53 -22.45 1.22 3.75
CA SER A 53 -21.14 1.82 4.00
C SER A 53 -20.89 3.08 3.14
N PRO A 54 -19.95 3.97 3.55
CA PRO A 54 -19.51 5.07 2.70
C PRO A 54 -18.93 4.62 1.35
N PHE A 55 -18.34 3.44 1.28
CA PHE A 55 -17.91 2.90 0.00
C PHE A 55 -19.12 2.52 -0.87
N ALA A 56 -20.09 1.77 -0.33
CA ALA A 56 -21.29 1.38 -1.07
C ALA A 56 -22.10 2.59 -1.56
N HIS A 57 -22.21 3.65 -0.75
CA HIS A 57 -22.86 4.89 -1.19
C HIS A 57 -22.10 5.56 -2.34
N PHE A 58 -20.75 5.54 -2.33
CA PHE A 58 -19.94 6.08 -3.42
C PHE A 58 -20.21 5.31 -4.72
N ILE A 59 -20.26 3.98 -4.65
CA ILE A 59 -20.61 3.12 -5.78
C ILE A 59 -22.02 3.46 -6.29
N SER A 60 -23.01 3.61 -5.41
CA SER A 60 -24.40 3.90 -5.80
C SER A 60 -24.56 5.21 -6.60
N ILE A 61 -23.74 6.22 -6.31
CA ILE A 61 -23.76 7.52 -7.01
C ILE A 61 -23.02 7.45 -8.35
N ASN A 62 -21.99 6.61 -8.46
CA ASN A 62 -21.12 6.56 -9.64
C ASN A 62 -21.46 5.43 -10.63
N GLN A 63 -22.27 4.46 -10.22
CA GLN A 63 -22.87 3.40 -11.05
C GLN A 63 -21.85 2.75 -12.01
N GLU A 64 -22.11 2.75 -13.31
CA GLU A 64 -21.27 2.14 -14.36
C GLU A 64 -19.79 2.56 -14.28
N LYS A 65 -19.51 3.80 -13.82
CA LYS A 65 -18.12 4.29 -13.70
C LYS A 65 -17.35 3.61 -12.58
N ALA A 66 -18.04 2.95 -11.65
CA ALA A 66 -17.45 2.32 -10.47
C ALA A 66 -17.39 0.78 -10.56
N GLU A 67 -17.97 0.16 -11.60
CA GLU A 67 -18.01 -1.30 -11.75
C GLU A 67 -16.63 -1.95 -11.70
N LYS A 68 -15.65 -1.37 -12.40
CA LYS A 68 -14.26 -1.86 -12.39
C LYS A 68 -13.63 -1.81 -10.98
N LEU A 69 -13.96 -0.77 -10.20
CA LEU A 69 -13.47 -0.67 -8.83
C LEU A 69 -14.10 -1.75 -7.95
N VAL A 70 -15.40 -2.00 -8.08
CA VAL A 70 -16.09 -3.08 -7.35
C VAL A 70 -15.46 -4.43 -7.69
N GLN A 71 -15.25 -4.73 -8.98
CA GLN A 71 -14.61 -5.98 -9.42
C GLN A 71 -13.22 -6.14 -8.81
N ASN A 72 -12.38 -5.10 -8.87
CA ASN A 72 -11.05 -5.14 -8.28
C ASN A 72 -11.09 -5.32 -6.75
N ILE A 73 -12.05 -4.72 -6.05
CA ILE A 73 -12.21 -4.84 -4.60
C ILE A 73 -12.66 -6.25 -4.19
N GLU A 74 -13.59 -6.84 -4.92
CA GLU A 74 -14.04 -8.22 -4.68
C GLU A 74 -12.93 -9.25 -5.00
N GLU A 75 -12.20 -9.04 -6.09
CA GLU A 75 -11.03 -9.86 -6.42
C GLU A 75 -9.96 -9.73 -5.33
N PHE A 76 -9.72 -8.51 -4.83
CA PHE A 76 -8.78 -8.28 -3.73
C PHE A 76 -9.20 -8.97 -2.45
N LYS A 77 -10.49 -8.88 -2.06
CA LYS A 77 -11.05 -9.60 -0.91
C LYS A 77 -10.81 -11.10 -1.07
N LYS A 78 -11.09 -11.64 -2.25
CA LYS A 78 -10.91 -13.07 -2.55
C LYS A 78 -9.46 -13.51 -2.46
N GLU A 79 -8.53 -12.74 -3.00
CA GLU A 79 -7.13 -13.13 -3.03
C GLU A 79 -6.38 -12.87 -1.73
N MET A 80 -6.76 -11.84 -0.97
CA MET A 80 -6.00 -11.38 0.20
C MET A 80 -6.66 -11.73 1.53
N TYR A 81 -7.97 -11.94 1.60
CA TYR A 81 -8.68 -12.10 2.87
C TYR A 81 -9.68 -13.27 2.89
N SER A 82 -9.78 -14.06 1.82
CA SER A 82 -10.61 -15.27 1.79
C SER A 82 -9.94 -16.44 2.52
N PRO A 83 -10.71 -17.35 3.15
CA PRO A 83 -10.21 -18.66 3.59
C PRO A 83 -9.54 -19.48 2.48
N GLU A 84 -9.90 -19.21 1.22
CA GLU A 84 -9.36 -19.88 0.03
C GLU A 84 -8.13 -19.16 -0.55
N SER A 85 -7.65 -18.10 0.11
CA SER A 85 -6.47 -17.36 -0.34
C SER A 85 -5.28 -18.30 -0.50
N ARG A 86 -4.63 -18.21 -1.66
CA ARG A 86 -3.36 -18.90 -1.92
C ARG A 86 -2.15 -18.06 -1.52
N ILE A 87 -2.36 -16.76 -1.28
CA ILE A 87 -1.32 -15.78 -0.99
C ILE A 87 -1.05 -15.73 0.52
N PHE A 88 -2.12 -15.63 1.33
CA PHE A 88 -2.05 -15.54 2.78
C PHE A 88 -2.81 -16.71 3.40
N LYS A 89 -2.10 -17.58 4.11
CA LYS A 89 -2.68 -18.79 4.71
C LYS A 89 -2.57 -18.75 6.21
N VAL A 90 -3.69 -18.93 6.89
CA VAL A 90 -3.71 -19.05 8.35
C VAL A 90 -3.20 -20.44 8.76
N VAL A 91 -2.12 -20.49 9.54
CA VAL A 91 -1.51 -21.72 10.06
C VAL A 91 -1.31 -21.56 11.56
N GLY A 92 -2.11 -22.29 12.35
CA GLY A 92 -2.15 -22.10 13.80
C GLY A 92 -2.64 -20.69 14.16
N ASP A 93 -1.79 -19.93 14.87
CA ASP A 93 -2.04 -18.53 15.27
C ASP A 93 -1.31 -17.51 14.39
N GLU A 94 -0.68 -17.98 13.30
CA GLU A 94 0.13 -17.17 12.40
C GLU A 94 -0.45 -17.15 10.98
N VAL A 95 -0.01 -16.19 10.17
CA VAL A 95 -0.28 -16.13 8.73
C VAL A 95 1.01 -16.36 7.96
N GLU A 96 1.01 -17.40 7.13
CA GLU A 96 2.06 -17.69 6.17
C GLU A 96 1.81 -16.94 4.86
N VAL A 97 2.89 -16.48 4.22
CA VAL A 97 2.86 -15.70 2.98
C VAL A 97 3.53 -16.49 1.86
N ASP A 98 2.85 -16.67 0.73
CA ASP A 98 3.49 -17.24 -0.47
C ASP A 98 4.37 -16.18 -1.16
N HIS A 99 5.68 -16.34 -1.01
CA HIS A 99 6.67 -15.42 -1.58
C HIS A 99 6.59 -15.30 -3.10
N LYS A 100 6.09 -16.32 -3.81
CA LYS A 100 5.95 -16.28 -5.28
C LYS A 100 4.81 -15.36 -5.72
N MET A 101 3.92 -14.99 -4.81
CA MET A 101 2.75 -14.17 -5.09
C MET A 101 2.94 -12.70 -4.67
N HIS A 102 4.13 -12.29 -4.24
CA HIS A 102 4.41 -10.90 -3.83
C HIS A 102 4.05 -9.89 -4.93
N TYR A 103 4.36 -10.19 -6.20
CA TYR A 103 3.99 -9.31 -7.33
C TYR A 103 2.48 -9.04 -7.36
N ARG A 104 1.67 -10.07 -7.16
CA ARG A 104 0.21 -9.97 -7.19
C ARG A 104 -0.30 -9.09 -6.04
N VAL A 105 0.30 -9.21 -4.85
CA VAL A 105 0.00 -8.31 -3.71
C VAL A 105 0.30 -6.86 -4.09
N TYR A 106 1.46 -6.59 -4.68
CA TYR A 106 1.83 -5.22 -5.09
C TYR A 106 0.91 -4.67 -6.18
N GLU A 107 0.67 -5.45 -7.24
CA GLU A 107 -0.15 -5.05 -8.38
C GLU A 107 -1.54 -4.60 -7.92
N MET A 108 -2.23 -5.44 -7.13
CA MET A 108 -3.57 -5.10 -6.68
C MET A 108 -3.56 -3.97 -5.65
N SER A 109 -2.65 -4.02 -4.66
CA SER A 109 -2.62 -3.03 -3.59
C SER A 109 -2.29 -1.64 -4.12
N VAL A 110 -1.30 -1.51 -5.02
CA VAL A 110 -0.91 -0.22 -5.61
C VAL A 110 -2.02 0.37 -6.47
N GLY A 111 -2.65 -0.44 -7.32
CA GLY A 111 -3.73 0.03 -8.19
C GLY A 111 -4.98 0.46 -7.42
N ILE A 112 -5.42 -0.37 -6.47
CA ILE A 112 -6.62 -0.08 -5.66
C ILE A 112 -6.36 1.10 -4.74
N TYR A 113 -5.20 1.14 -4.06
CA TYR A 113 -4.85 2.24 -3.18
C TYR A 113 -4.88 3.58 -3.90
N GLN A 114 -4.26 3.66 -5.09
CA GLN A 114 -4.24 4.89 -5.89
C GLN A 114 -5.67 5.30 -6.29
N THR A 115 -6.51 4.35 -6.66
CA THR A 115 -7.91 4.62 -7.05
C THR A 115 -8.71 5.17 -5.87
N LEU A 116 -8.61 4.56 -4.68
CA LEU A 116 -9.27 5.04 -3.47
C LEU A 116 -8.71 6.39 -3.02
N LEU A 117 -7.41 6.64 -3.15
CA LEU A 117 -6.81 7.93 -2.88
C LEU A 117 -7.38 9.04 -3.78
N ASP A 118 -7.56 8.77 -5.08
CA ASP A 118 -8.15 9.75 -5.99
C ASP A 118 -9.63 10.03 -5.65
N VAL A 119 -10.38 9.02 -5.17
CA VAL A 119 -11.73 9.21 -4.61
C VAL A 119 -11.70 10.10 -3.37
N LEU A 120 -10.79 9.82 -2.42
CA LEU A 120 -10.62 10.63 -1.21
C LEU A 120 -10.28 12.09 -1.53
N ILE A 121 -9.41 12.32 -2.50
CA ILE A 121 -9.06 13.67 -2.97
C ILE A 121 -10.27 14.37 -3.60
N GLY A 122 -11.12 13.64 -4.33
CA GLY A 122 -12.40 14.15 -4.82
C GLY A 122 -13.31 14.64 -3.69
N TYR A 123 -13.44 13.85 -2.62
CA TYR A 123 -14.23 14.24 -1.44
C TYR A 123 -13.60 15.40 -0.66
N LEU A 124 -12.28 15.45 -0.52
CA LEU A 124 -11.58 16.59 0.09
C LEU A 124 -11.83 17.89 -0.69
N LYS A 125 -11.77 17.82 -2.02
CA LYS A 125 -12.10 18.96 -2.88
C LYS A 125 -13.55 19.39 -2.69
N TYR A 126 -14.50 18.45 -2.71
CA TYR A 126 -15.90 18.74 -2.43
C TYR A 126 -16.08 19.41 -1.05
N ALA A 127 -15.45 18.88 -0.01
CA ALA A 127 -15.50 19.45 1.34
C ALA A 127 -14.95 20.87 1.37
N LYS A 128 -13.86 21.14 0.64
CA LYS A 128 -13.26 22.47 0.52
C LYS A 128 -14.20 23.46 -0.16
N ASP A 129 -14.76 23.08 -1.31
CA ASP A 129 -15.66 23.92 -2.11
C ASP A 129 -16.95 24.26 -1.33
N ASN A 130 -17.37 23.37 -0.42
CA ASN A 130 -18.54 23.55 0.43
C ASN A 130 -18.24 24.08 1.85
N LYS A 131 -16.99 24.51 2.14
CA LYS A 131 -16.55 25.01 3.47
C LYS A 131 -16.77 24.01 4.63
N GLN A 132 -16.66 22.73 4.33
CA GLN A 132 -16.77 21.60 5.27
C GLN A 132 -15.43 20.88 5.49
N LEU A 133 -14.34 21.32 4.86
CA LEU A 133 -13.03 20.70 5.01
C LEU A 133 -12.49 20.88 6.44
N GLU A 134 -12.19 19.75 7.10
CA GLU A 134 -11.37 19.72 8.30
C GLU A 134 -9.89 19.53 7.88
N HIS A 135 -9.04 20.55 8.06
CA HIS A 135 -7.65 20.56 7.56
C HIS A 135 -6.82 19.35 8.01
N ARG A 136 -7.01 18.89 9.25
CA ARG A 136 -6.37 17.68 9.81
C ARG A 136 -6.65 16.40 9.02
N ILE A 137 -7.77 16.33 8.30
CA ILE A 137 -8.12 15.17 7.47
C ILE A 137 -7.33 15.20 6.15
N ASP A 138 -7.12 16.38 5.58
CA ASP A 138 -6.25 16.58 4.41
C ASP A 138 -4.79 16.23 4.75
N GLU A 139 -4.32 16.69 5.92
CA GLU A 139 -3.00 16.33 6.45
C GLU A 139 -2.86 14.82 6.68
N LEU A 140 -3.88 14.17 7.26
CA LEU A 140 -3.88 12.73 7.49
C LEU A 140 -3.78 11.95 6.18
N ILE A 141 -4.56 12.31 5.16
CA ILE A 141 -4.55 11.65 3.86
C ILE A 141 -3.20 11.86 3.15
N SER A 142 -2.64 13.06 3.23
CA SER A 142 -1.31 13.35 2.67
C SER A 142 -0.20 12.56 3.38
N ALA A 143 -0.26 12.45 4.70
CA ALA A 143 0.68 11.65 5.48
C ALA A 143 0.54 10.15 5.20
N ASP A 144 -0.70 9.68 4.99
CA ASP A 144 -0.97 8.31 4.58
C ASP A 144 -0.39 7.99 3.20
N GLU A 145 -0.53 8.89 2.22
CA GLU A 145 0.08 8.72 0.89
C GLU A 145 1.61 8.61 1.00
N TYR A 146 2.23 9.47 1.82
CA TYR A 146 3.67 9.39 2.07
C TYR A 146 4.06 8.05 2.70
N TYR A 147 3.30 7.57 3.68
CA TYR A 147 3.55 6.29 4.32
C TYR A 147 3.38 5.11 3.36
N PHE A 148 2.24 5.02 2.66
CA PHE A 148 1.98 3.96 1.69
C PHE A 148 3.05 3.89 0.62
N ARG A 149 3.41 5.03 0.00
CA ARG A 149 4.42 5.03 -1.05
C ARG A 149 5.77 4.57 -0.51
N SER A 150 6.16 5.04 0.67
CA SER A 150 7.44 4.62 1.29
C SER A 150 7.45 3.12 1.58
N LEU A 151 6.34 2.56 2.06
CA LEU A 151 6.19 1.13 2.31
C LEU A 151 6.27 0.31 1.03
N ALA A 152 5.52 0.71 0.00
CA ALA A 152 5.48 0.03 -1.28
C ALA A 152 6.84 0.07 -1.99
N TYR A 153 7.51 1.23 -2.02
CA TYR A 153 8.86 1.35 -2.56
C TYR A 153 9.86 0.46 -1.81
N PHE A 154 9.84 0.48 -0.48
CA PHE A 154 10.71 -0.34 0.35
C PHE A 154 10.49 -1.84 0.10
N ALA A 155 9.24 -2.29 0.01
CA ALA A 155 8.92 -3.69 -0.24
C ALA A 155 9.35 -4.12 -1.66
N ILE A 156 8.93 -3.36 -2.68
CA ILE A 156 9.20 -3.68 -4.08
C ILE A 156 10.70 -3.68 -4.37
N ILE A 157 11.47 -2.69 -3.89
CA ILE A 157 12.90 -2.62 -4.20
C ILE A 157 13.70 -3.80 -3.63
N ASN A 158 13.27 -4.32 -2.48
CA ASN A 158 13.88 -5.51 -1.88
C ASN A 158 13.64 -6.75 -2.74
N ASP A 159 12.43 -6.94 -3.26
CA ASP A 159 12.14 -8.08 -4.14
C ASP A 159 12.77 -7.91 -5.52
N VAL A 160 12.82 -6.69 -6.06
CA VAL A 160 13.58 -6.39 -7.28
C VAL A 160 15.04 -6.80 -7.12
N PHE A 161 15.67 -6.48 -5.99
CA PHE A 161 17.06 -6.85 -5.76
C PHE A 161 17.28 -8.36 -5.60
N LYS A 162 16.34 -9.08 -4.99
CA LYS A 162 16.38 -10.56 -4.94
C LYS A 162 16.32 -11.15 -6.35
N LEU A 163 15.36 -10.71 -7.16
CA LEU A 163 15.23 -11.15 -8.56
C LEU A 163 16.48 -10.78 -9.37
N PHE A 164 17.06 -9.62 -9.14
CA PHE A 164 18.30 -9.20 -9.82
C PHE A 164 19.50 -10.08 -9.44
N LYS A 165 19.62 -10.50 -8.18
CA LYS A 165 20.62 -11.48 -7.76
C LYS A 165 20.42 -12.82 -8.44
N GLU A 166 19.19 -13.34 -8.43
CA GLU A 166 18.85 -14.61 -9.10
C GLU A 166 19.16 -14.55 -10.60
N PHE A 167 18.81 -13.44 -11.25
CA PHE A 167 19.15 -13.19 -12.66
C PHE A 167 20.66 -13.21 -12.88
N SER A 168 21.42 -12.50 -12.03
CA SER A 168 22.89 -12.42 -12.13
C SER A 168 23.55 -13.79 -11.95
N ASP A 169 23.07 -14.58 -10.98
CA ASP A 169 23.57 -15.93 -10.72
C ASP A 169 23.30 -16.87 -11.90
N VAL A 170 22.09 -16.85 -12.44
CA VAL A 170 21.70 -17.64 -13.62
C VAL A 170 22.54 -17.24 -14.84
N MET A 171 22.74 -15.95 -15.08
CA MET A 171 23.60 -15.48 -16.17
C MET A 171 25.05 -15.93 -15.98
N HIS A 172 25.58 -15.89 -14.76
CA HIS A 172 26.94 -16.36 -14.46
C HIS A 172 27.10 -17.87 -14.73
N GLN A 173 26.14 -18.69 -14.29
CA GLN A 173 26.13 -20.14 -14.54
C GLN A 173 26.12 -20.48 -16.03
N HIS A 174 25.48 -19.63 -16.84
CA HIS A 174 25.41 -19.76 -18.29
C HIS A 174 26.46 -18.93 -19.04
N LYS A 175 27.54 -18.47 -18.38
CA LYS A 175 28.64 -17.70 -18.98
C LYS A 175 28.19 -16.43 -19.74
N GLY A 176 27.09 -15.82 -19.28
CA GLY A 176 26.50 -14.63 -19.89
C GLY A 176 25.57 -14.93 -21.07
N GLU A 177 25.32 -16.19 -21.41
CA GLU A 177 24.40 -16.55 -22.49
C GLU A 177 22.94 -16.48 -22.03
N PRO A 178 22.05 -15.76 -22.75
CA PRO A 178 20.64 -15.68 -22.39
C PRO A 178 19.98 -17.07 -22.46
N ASN A 179 19.36 -17.48 -21.36
CA ASN A 179 18.58 -18.71 -21.29
C ASN A 179 17.11 -18.42 -20.93
N PRO A 180 16.18 -19.40 -21.09
CA PRO A 180 14.77 -19.19 -20.77
C PRO A 180 14.49 -18.75 -19.32
N VAL A 181 15.28 -19.23 -18.36
CA VAL A 181 15.12 -18.87 -16.94
C VAL A 181 15.51 -17.41 -16.71
N ALA A 182 16.65 -16.98 -17.26
CA ALA A 182 17.08 -15.57 -17.20
C ALA A 182 16.06 -14.63 -17.83
N LYS A 183 15.43 -15.03 -18.94
CA LYS A 183 14.36 -14.25 -19.58
C LYS A 183 13.14 -14.12 -18.68
N PHE A 184 12.70 -15.21 -18.05
CA PHE A 184 11.56 -15.20 -17.13
C PHE A 184 11.80 -14.28 -15.92
N ILE A 185 12.97 -14.39 -15.28
CA ILE A 185 13.33 -13.52 -14.14
C ILE A 185 13.38 -12.05 -14.58
N ASN A 186 13.93 -11.77 -15.76
CA ASN A 186 13.98 -10.42 -16.30
C ASN A 186 12.57 -9.85 -16.60
N GLU A 187 11.62 -10.68 -17.06
CA GLU A 187 10.22 -10.28 -17.20
C GLU A 187 9.60 -9.90 -15.85
N ASP A 188 9.89 -10.66 -14.78
CA ASP A 188 9.40 -10.35 -13.44
C ASP A 188 10.03 -9.07 -12.86
N ILE A 189 11.33 -8.82 -13.10
CA ILE A 189 11.98 -7.55 -12.78
C ILE A 189 11.26 -6.39 -13.49
N ASN A 190 10.98 -6.54 -14.79
CA ASN A 190 10.31 -5.50 -15.58
C ASN A 190 8.90 -5.20 -15.06
N LYS A 191 8.13 -6.22 -14.66
CA LYS A 191 6.81 -6.03 -14.03
C LYS A 191 6.91 -5.19 -12.74
N MET A 192 7.90 -5.47 -11.88
CA MET A 192 8.13 -4.70 -10.66
C MET A 192 8.57 -3.25 -10.94
N VAL A 193 9.43 -3.05 -11.94
CA VAL A 193 9.86 -1.71 -12.38
C VAL A 193 8.68 -0.91 -12.95
N GLN A 194 7.74 -1.55 -13.64
CA GLN A 194 6.51 -0.88 -14.10
C GLN A 194 5.63 -0.40 -12.94
N LEU A 195 5.58 -1.13 -11.83
CA LEU A 195 4.89 -0.67 -10.61
C LEU A 195 5.58 0.56 -10.02
N ILE A 196 6.92 0.59 -9.99
CA ILE A 196 7.70 1.78 -9.59
C ILE A 196 7.37 2.97 -10.49
N ALA A 197 7.34 2.78 -11.81
CA ALA A 197 7.00 3.83 -12.77
C ALA A 197 5.56 4.34 -12.57
N PHE A 198 4.60 3.44 -12.32
CA PHE A 198 3.23 3.81 -11.98
C PHE A 198 3.18 4.65 -10.70
N MET A 199 3.84 4.20 -9.63
CA MET A 199 3.89 4.97 -8.38
C MET A 199 4.51 6.36 -8.58
N ASN A 200 5.60 6.47 -9.34
CA ASN A 200 6.23 7.75 -9.68
C ASN A 200 5.27 8.69 -10.43
N LYS A 201 4.55 8.17 -11.43
CA LYS A 201 3.63 8.94 -12.27
C LYS A 201 2.47 9.55 -11.47
N HIS A 202 1.97 8.82 -10.48
CA HIS A 202 0.80 9.23 -9.69
C HIS A 202 1.15 9.92 -8.37
N ASN A 203 2.44 10.07 -8.06
CA ASN A 203 2.93 10.61 -6.80
C ASN A 203 2.66 12.11 -6.62
N LYS A 204 1.98 12.47 -5.53
CA LYS A 204 1.74 13.86 -5.12
C LYS A 204 2.60 14.29 -3.92
N VAL A 205 3.35 13.38 -3.31
CA VAL A 205 4.23 13.65 -2.16
C VAL A 205 5.40 14.53 -2.58
N THR A 206 5.59 15.67 -1.90
CA THR A 206 6.64 16.66 -2.18
C THR A 206 7.74 16.70 -1.11
N ASN A 207 7.65 15.89 -0.05
CA ASN A 207 8.64 15.82 1.01
C ASN A 207 10.06 15.52 0.47
N LEU A 208 11.06 16.26 0.94
CA LEU A 208 12.43 16.17 0.45
C LEU A 208 13.07 14.80 0.67
N THR A 209 12.89 14.21 1.87
CA THR A 209 13.40 12.87 2.21
C THR A 209 12.80 11.83 1.28
N PHE A 210 11.48 11.90 1.05
CA PHE A 210 10.79 11.03 0.12
C PHE A 210 11.32 11.16 -1.31
N LYS A 211 11.49 12.39 -1.83
CA LYS A 211 12.02 12.61 -3.18
C LYS A 211 13.42 12.04 -3.35
N LYS A 212 14.27 12.21 -2.33
CA LYS A 212 15.60 11.59 -2.33
C LYS A 212 15.52 10.06 -2.38
N MET A 213 14.58 9.43 -1.67
CA MET A 213 14.37 7.99 -1.75
C MET A 213 13.96 7.57 -3.18
N THR A 214 13.02 8.29 -3.81
CA THR A 214 12.61 7.97 -5.19
C THR A 214 13.75 8.14 -6.19
N ASP A 215 14.60 9.16 -6.01
CA ASP A 215 15.76 9.37 -6.89
C ASP A 215 16.78 8.25 -6.75
N LEU A 216 17.04 7.78 -5.52
CA LEU A 216 17.94 6.66 -5.27
C LEU A 216 17.38 5.34 -5.85
N ILE A 217 16.07 5.10 -5.76
CA ILE A 217 15.42 3.92 -6.35
C ILE A 217 15.52 3.97 -7.87
N ASN A 218 15.21 5.10 -8.49
CA ASN A 218 15.29 5.25 -9.94
C ASN A 218 16.73 5.07 -10.43
N ALA A 219 17.70 5.66 -9.74
CA ALA A 219 19.11 5.47 -10.03
C ALA A 219 19.51 3.99 -9.96
N PHE A 220 19.05 3.27 -8.93
CA PHE A 220 19.33 1.85 -8.78
C PHE A 220 18.73 1.01 -9.92
N VAL A 221 17.50 1.30 -10.34
CA VAL A 221 16.87 0.67 -11.51
C VAL A 221 17.65 0.96 -12.79
N GLU A 222 18.09 2.19 -13.01
CA GLU A 222 18.91 2.57 -14.17
C GLU A 222 20.27 1.86 -14.17
N HIS A 223 20.92 1.69 -13.00
CA HIS A 223 22.15 0.91 -12.88
C HIS A 223 21.93 -0.56 -13.26
N MET A 224 20.86 -1.19 -12.76
CA MET A 224 20.54 -2.60 -13.11
C MET A 224 20.25 -2.76 -14.61
N GLY A 225 19.59 -1.77 -15.22
CA GLY A 225 19.27 -1.77 -16.65
C GLY A 225 20.43 -1.34 -17.56
N GLY A 226 21.61 -1.01 -17.02
CA GLY A 226 22.76 -0.53 -17.79
C GLY A 226 22.58 0.87 -18.40
N GLN A 227 21.59 1.63 -17.95
CA GLN A 227 21.32 3.01 -18.39
C GLN A 227 22.19 4.03 -17.64
N ARG A 228 22.77 3.63 -16.51
CA ARG A 228 23.64 4.47 -15.67
C ARG A 228 24.84 3.65 -15.20
N GLU A 229 26.05 4.16 -15.38
CA GLU A 229 27.28 3.52 -14.88
C GLU A 229 27.29 3.44 -13.36
N LEU A 230 27.84 2.36 -12.80
CA LEU A 230 28.02 2.24 -11.35
C LEU A 230 28.98 3.32 -10.82
N PRO A 231 28.74 3.88 -9.62
CA PRO A 231 29.70 4.76 -8.98
C PRO A 231 31.05 4.07 -8.78
N GLU A 232 32.13 4.84 -8.89
CA GLU A 232 33.49 4.32 -8.76
C GLU A 232 33.68 3.56 -7.44
N GLY A 233 34.24 2.35 -7.54
CA GLY A 233 34.51 1.49 -6.40
C GLY A 233 33.30 0.80 -5.78
N LYS A 234 32.08 0.98 -6.31
CA LYS A 234 30.86 0.39 -5.74
C LYS A 234 30.27 -0.75 -6.55
N GLY A 235 29.85 -1.81 -5.85
CA GLY A 235 29.05 -2.90 -6.42
C GLY A 235 27.55 -2.75 -6.15
N PHE A 236 26.72 -3.52 -6.86
CA PHE A 236 25.27 -3.58 -6.61
C PHE A 236 24.88 -3.89 -5.15
N PRO A 237 25.56 -4.82 -4.43
CA PRO A 237 25.25 -5.06 -3.01
C PRO A 237 25.45 -3.84 -2.12
N GLU A 238 26.48 -3.03 -2.37
CA GLU A 238 26.76 -1.83 -1.60
C GLU A 238 25.73 -0.74 -1.90
N LEU A 239 25.44 -0.50 -3.19
CA LEU A 239 24.40 0.44 -3.61
C LEU A 239 23.03 0.07 -3.03
N PHE A 240 22.68 -1.22 -3.06
CA PHE A 240 21.43 -1.69 -2.49
C PHE A 240 21.39 -1.48 -0.97
N THR A 241 22.49 -1.75 -0.26
CA THR A 241 22.54 -1.57 1.19
C THR A 241 22.30 -0.11 1.57
N GLU A 242 22.98 0.83 0.90
CA GLU A 242 22.79 2.27 1.12
C GLU A 242 21.37 2.73 0.83
N LEU A 243 20.80 2.27 -0.30
CA LEU A 243 19.43 2.57 -0.69
C LEU A 243 18.43 1.98 0.32
N ASN A 244 18.60 0.72 0.70
CA ASN A 244 17.70 0.02 1.60
C ASN A 244 17.67 0.65 2.99
N ASP A 245 18.83 1.04 3.52
CA ASP A 245 18.93 1.76 4.79
C ASP A 245 18.24 3.13 4.73
N PHE A 246 18.40 3.85 3.62
CA PHE A 246 17.73 5.13 3.42
C PHE A 246 16.21 4.97 3.28
N ALA A 247 15.77 3.97 2.53
CA ALA A 247 14.36 3.66 2.34
C ALA A 247 13.68 3.22 3.66
N LEU A 248 14.36 2.40 4.47
CA LEU A 248 13.86 1.99 5.78
C LEU A 248 13.69 3.19 6.73
N LYS A 249 14.67 4.10 6.79
CA LYS A 249 14.56 5.33 7.60
C LYS A 249 13.40 6.21 7.13
N THR A 250 13.28 6.39 5.81
CA THR A 250 12.18 7.15 5.21
C THR A 250 10.81 6.55 5.55
N LEU A 251 10.70 5.21 5.49
CA LEU A 251 9.50 4.47 5.89
C LEU A 251 9.16 4.69 7.37
N GLN A 252 10.14 4.59 8.26
CA GLN A 252 9.95 4.80 9.71
C GLN A 252 9.49 6.23 10.00
N ASP A 253 10.10 7.23 9.36
CA ASP A 253 9.72 8.63 9.50
C ASP A 253 8.27 8.86 9.02
N ALA A 254 7.91 8.29 7.87
CA ALA A 254 6.57 8.38 7.31
C ALA A 254 5.52 7.72 8.21
N GLU A 255 5.81 6.53 8.75
CA GLU A 255 4.95 5.82 9.68
C GLU A 255 4.72 6.62 10.97
N ASN A 256 5.79 7.17 11.55
CA ASN A 256 5.71 7.95 12.77
C ASN A 256 4.85 9.21 12.58
N ASN A 257 5.05 9.92 11.47
CA ASN A 257 4.25 11.10 11.13
C ASN A 257 2.77 10.73 10.92
N TRP A 258 2.50 9.67 10.17
CA TRP A 258 1.14 9.18 9.97
C TRP A 258 0.46 8.80 11.29
N ARG A 259 1.14 8.03 12.16
CA ARG A 259 0.61 7.62 13.47
C ARG A 259 0.28 8.82 14.36
N ALA A 260 1.12 9.85 14.36
CA ALA A 260 0.91 11.06 15.16
C ALA A 260 -0.39 11.80 14.78
N LEU A 261 -0.78 11.76 13.51
CA LEU A 261 -2.04 12.32 13.01
C LEU A 261 -3.23 11.36 13.18
N PHE A 262 -3.03 10.08 12.87
CA PHE A 262 -4.08 9.08 12.86
C PHE A 262 -4.64 8.78 14.25
N ILE A 263 -3.77 8.57 15.25
CA ILE A 263 -4.21 8.11 16.58
C ILE A 263 -5.21 9.08 17.24
N PRO A 264 -4.97 10.40 17.27
CA PRO A 264 -5.95 11.36 17.79
C PRO A 264 -7.29 11.34 17.05
N ILE A 265 -7.25 11.28 15.71
CA ILE A 265 -8.44 11.29 14.85
C ILE A 265 -9.25 10.01 15.05
N ALA A 266 -8.58 8.86 15.08
CA ALA A 266 -9.22 7.55 15.31
C ALA A 266 -9.91 7.49 16.67
N LYS A 267 -9.26 8.03 17.72
CA LYS A 267 -9.85 8.11 19.06
C LYS A 267 -11.10 9.00 19.09
N GLU A 268 -11.03 10.18 18.48
CA GLU A 268 -12.20 11.08 18.37
C GLU A 268 -13.35 10.41 17.62
N TYR A 269 -13.05 9.74 16.51
CA TYR A 269 -14.04 9.03 15.71
C TYR A 269 -14.71 7.89 16.49
N GLN A 270 -13.93 7.09 17.23
CA GLN A 270 -14.46 6.03 18.09
C GLN A 270 -15.34 6.59 19.21
N ASP A 271 -14.93 7.68 19.84
CA ASP A 271 -15.71 8.34 20.89
C ASP A 271 -17.05 8.87 20.35
N GLU A 272 -17.09 9.35 19.10
CA GLU A 272 -18.34 9.77 18.44
C GLU A 272 -19.28 8.59 18.14
N ILE A 273 -18.74 7.47 17.66
CA ILE A 273 -19.52 6.25 17.43
C ILE A 273 -20.14 5.77 18.75
N ASN A 274 -19.31 5.63 19.80
CA ASN A 274 -19.76 5.18 21.11
C ASN A 274 -20.85 6.10 21.70
N LYS A 275 -20.76 7.42 21.46
CA LYS A 275 -21.79 8.39 21.90
C LYS A 275 -23.10 8.27 21.12
N ARG A 276 -23.07 7.82 19.86
CA ARG A 276 -24.27 7.59 19.05
C ARG A 276 -24.94 6.27 19.42
N GLU A 277 -24.18 5.22 19.67
CA GLU A 277 -24.69 3.92 20.15
C GLU A 277 -25.37 4.06 21.52
N ARG A 278 -24.79 4.85 22.44
CA ARG A 278 -25.41 5.18 23.74
C ARG A 278 -26.65 6.07 23.65
N LYS A 279 -27.04 6.56 22.47
CA LYS A 279 -28.20 7.44 22.26
C LYS A 279 -29.36 6.75 21.53
N ASN A 280 -29.30 5.43 21.36
CA ASN A 280 -30.35 4.63 20.72
C ASN A 280 -31.45 4.20 21.74
N PRO A 281 -32.66 3.83 21.30
CA PRO A 281 -33.92 4.52 21.63
C PRO A 281 -34.57 4.26 23.00
N GLU A 282 -33.97 3.44 23.86
CA GLU A 282 -34.55 3.13 25.18
C GLU A 282 -34.25 4.24 26.21
N ASP A 283 -33.22 5.05 25.98
CA ASP A 283 -32.88 6.21 26.81
C ASP A 283 -33.68 7.49 26.45
N LEU A 284 -34.64 7.37 25.52
CA LEU A 284 -35.58 8.43 25.12
C LEU A 284 -37.05 8.09 25.41
N SER A 285 -37.33 6.99 26.14
CA SER A 285 -38.66 6.66 26.64
C SER A 285 -38.85 7.06 28.10
#